data_AF-A0ABD3PHR2-F1
#
_entry.id   AF-A0ABD3PHR2-F1
#
_cell.length_a   1.000
_cell.length_b   1.000
_cell.length_c   1.000
_cell.angle_alpha   90.00
_cell.angle_beta   90.00
_cell.angle_gamma   90.00
#
_symmetry.space_group_name_H-M   'P 1'
#
loop_
_entity.id
_entity.type
_entity.pdbx_description
1 polymer ?
#
loop_
_entity_poly.entity_id
_entity_poly.type
_entity_poly.pdbx_seq_one_letter_code
_entity_poly.pdbx_strand_id
1 'polypeptide(L)'
;MALTEQQKQRIEENRKRALQIRKQKQEEKERQDNCLTAKQGGTNNTGGFLAAAAADESGRDKKRKIEPGTSSAPHPHPTTKTSINKLSNNQSKNELDDDEESLEDFEHNATEYITKAEAQRVYCLPLGTLAVCSYTERENPHKKGWSSMKLYSRSEVRRRARKRFGGKDGLVQERERRKEKRLEKDLEEMKDVFG
;
A
#
# COMPACT_ATOMS: atom_id res chain seq x y z
N MET A 1 -9.63 21.80 45.02
CA MET A 1 -9.96 22.92 44.11
C MET A 1 -11.24 22.55 43.36
N ALA A 2 -12.27 23.39 43.41
CA ALA A 2 -13.51 23.14 42.68
C ALA A 2 -13.38 23.61 41.22
N LEU A 3 -13.96 22.86 40.28
CA LEU A 3 -14.02 23.22 38.86
C LEU A 3 -14.85 24.50 38.66
N THR A 4 -14.34 25.42 37.84
CA THR A 4 -15.06 26.65 37.49
C THR A 4 -16.30 26.33 36.66
N GLU A 5 -17.30 27.20 36.67
CA GLU A 5 -18.54 26.98 35.90
C GLU A 5 -18.29 26.81 34.41
N GLN A 6 -17.36 27.60 33.85
CA GLN A 6 -16.95 27.47 32.45
C GLN A 6 -16.31 26.09 32.16
N GLN A 7 -15.54 25.54 33.10
CA GLN A 7 -14.97 24.20 32.93
C GLN A 7 -16.05 23.12 32.98
N LYS A 8 -17.03 23.26 33.86
CA LYS A 8 -18.17 22.32 33.94
C LYS A 8 -19.00 22.34 32.66
N GLN A 9 -19.29 23.52 32.10
CA GLN A 9 -20.00 23.66 30.83
C GLN A 9 -19.27 22.97 29.68
N ARG A 10 -17.95 23.19 29.55
CA ARG A 10 -17.13 22.51 28.53
C ARG A 10 -17.11 21.00 28.69
N ILE A 11 -17.04 20.50 29.93
CA ILE A 11 -17.11 19.06 30.21
C ILE A 11 -18.47 18.50 29.81
N GLU A 12 -19.55 19.21 30.10
CA GLU A 12 -20.90 18.79 29.76
C GLU A 12 -21.15 18.79 28.25
N GLU A 13 -20.71 19.82 27.53
CA GLU A 13 -20.79 19.91 26.07
C GLU A 13 -19.96 18.82 25.38
N ASN A 14 -18.73 18.59 25.82
CA ASN A 14 -17.90 17.48 25.32
C ASN A 14 -18.56 16.13 25.57
N ARG A 15 -19.18 15.94 26.74
CA ARG A 15 -19.92 14.72 27.08
C ARG A 15 -21.12 14.52 26.16
N LYS A 16 -21.93 15.56 25.91
CA LYS A 16 -23.08 15.52 25.00
C LYS A 16 -22.64 15.19 23.57
N ARG A 17 -21.60 15.86 23.07
CA ARG A 17 -21.05 15.62 21.73
C ARG A 17 -20.50 14.19 21.59
N ALA A 18 -19.78 13.69 22.59
CA ALA A 18 -19.27 12.33 22.59
C ALA A 18 -20.38 11.27 22.55
N LEU A 19 -21.47 11.48 23.30
CA LEU A 19 -22.64 10.60 23.27
C LEU A 19 -23.33 10.61 21.91
N GLN A 20 -23.45 11.78 21.28
CA GLN A 20 -24.07 11.94 19.97
C GLN A 20 -23.25 11.26 18.87
N ILE A 21 -21.92 11.41 18.90
CA ILE A 21 -21.01 10.71 17.98
C ILE A 21 -21.13 9.19 18.15
N ARG A 22 -21.21 8.70 19.40
CA ARG A 22 -21.35 7.26 19.67
C ARG A 22 -22.67 6.71 19.11
N LYS A 23 -23.76 7.45 19.27
CA LYS A 23 -25.07 7.07 18.73
C LYS A 23 -25.07 7.05 17.20
N GLN A 24 -24.53 8.10 16.56
CA GLN A 24 -24.42 8.17 15.11
C GLN A 24 -23.60 7.02 14.53
N LYS A 25 -22.44 6.70 15.12
CA LYS A 25 -21.61 5.57 14.69
C LYS A 25 -22.31 4.22 14.85
N GLN A 26 -23.12 4.06 15.89
CA GLN A 26 -23.90 2.85 16.08
C GLN A 26 -25.00 2.71 15.02
N GLU A 27 -25.75 3.77 14.74
CA GLU A 27 -26.77 3.78 13.69
C GLU A 27 -26.16 3.55 12.29
N GLU A 28 -24.99 4.13 12.01
CA GLU A 28 -24.27 3.91 10.75
C GLU A 28 -23.83 2.46 10.59
N LYS A 29 -23.29 1.86 11.67
CA LYS A 29 -22.92 0.44 11.69
C LYS A 29 -24.13 -0.48 11.48
N GLU A 30 -25.24 -0.22 12.16
CA GLU A 30 -26.48 -0.98 12.00
C GLU A 30 -27.04 -0.87 10.57
N ARG A 31 -26.94 0.31 9.94
CA ARG A 31 -27.31 0.49 8.52
C ARG A 31 -26.40 -0.29 7.58
N GLN A 32 -25.10 -0.32 7.86
CA GLN A 32 -24.13 -1.05 7.05
C GLN A 32 -24.36 -2.57 7.15
N ASP A 33 -24.61 -3.08 8.37
CA ASP A 33 -24.90 -4.50 8.61
C ASP A 33 -26.23 -4.92 7.96
N ASN A 34 -27.27 -4.08 8.03
CA ASN A 34 -28.58 -4.36 7.43
C ASN A 34 -28.58 -4.31 5.88
N CYS A 35 -27.63 -3.59 5.26
CA CYS A 35 -27.44 -3.59 3.80
C CYS A 35 -26.80 -4.91 3.31
N LEU A 36 -25.95 -5.53 4.12
CA LEU A 36 -25.24 -6.77 3.78
C LEU A 36 -26.11 -8.02 3.90
N THR A 37 -27.11 -8.02 4.78
CA THR A 37 -28.04 -9.14 4.98
C THR A 37 -29.16 -9.20 3.93
N ALA A 38 -29.47 -8.10 3.22
CA ALA A 38 -30.50 -8.06 2.18
C ALA A 38 -30.08 -8.65 0.81
N LYS A 39 -28.81 -9.05 0.64
CA LYS A 39 -28.29 -9.63 -0.63
C LYS A 39 -28.10 -11.16 -0.62
N GLN A 40 -28.52 -11.88 0.42
CA GLN A 40 -28.52 -13.36 0.45
C GLN A 40 -29.93 -13.90 0.24
N GLY A 41 -30.36 -13.93 -1.02
CA GLY A 41 -31.65 -14.51 -1.42
C GLY A 41 -31.61 -14.99 -2.87
N GLY A 42 -31.08 -16.19 -3.09
CA GLY A 42 -31.09 -16.92 -4.38
C GLY A 42 -29.73 -16.88 -5.10
N THR A 43 -29.13 -17.98 -5.57
CA THR A 43 -29.57 -19.35 -5.77
C THR A 43 -28.35 -20.30 -5.73
N ASN A 44 -28.65 -21.56 -5.45
CA ASN A 44 -27.73 -22.70 -5.37
C ASN A 44 -26.85 -22.85 -6.62
N ASN A 45 -25.54 -23.01 -6.44
CA ASN A 45 -24.78 -23.86 -7.36
C ASN A 45 -23.70 -24.65 -6.63
N THR A 46 -23.84 -25.96 -6.77
CA THR A 46 -23.06 -27.05 -6.22
C THR A 46 -21.66 -27.05 -6.83
N GLY A 47 -20.64 -26.81 -6.00
CA GLY A 47 -19.24 -26.92 -6.39
C GLY A 47 -18.43 -27.43 -5.21
N GLY A 48 -18.43 -28.76 -5.05
CA GLY A 48 -17.79 -29.45 -3.94
C GLY A 48 -16.28 -29.23 -3.91
N PHE A 49 -15.77 -28.87 -2.74
CA PHE A 49 -14.37 -29.02 -2.39
C PHE A 49 -14.29 -30.07 -1.28
N LEU A 50 -13.91 -31.28 -1.69
CA LEU A 50 -13.77 -32.45 -0.82
C LEU A 50 -12.63 -32.24 0.18
N ALA A 51 -12.89 -32.76 1.38
CA ALA A 51 -11.96 -32.84 2.48
C ALA A 51 -10.72 -33.69 2.17
N ALA A 52 -9.67 -33.36 2.91
CA ALA A 52 -8.36 -34.00 2.95
C ALA A 52 -8.39 -35.47 3.38
N ALA A 53 -7.45 -36.26 2.84
CA ALA A 53 -6.86 -37.42 3.51
C ALA A 53 -5.49 -37.81 2.88
N ALA A 54 -4.45 -37.69 3.71
CA ALA A 54 -3.25 -38.53 3.92
C ALA A 54 -2.33 -39.06 2.79
N ALA A 55 -1.06 -39.24 3.21
CA ALA A 55 0.06 -40.03 2.66
C ALA A 55 0.95 -39.33 1.62
N ASP A 56 2.28 -39.51 1.56
CA ASP A 56 3.36 -39.92 2.46
C ASP A 56 4.67 -39.62 1.68
N GLU A 57 5.79 -39.53 2.40
CA GLU A 57 7.16 -39.82 1.98
C GLU A 57 7.97 -38.97 0.97
N SER A 58 9.18 -38.65 1.45
CA SER A 58 10.51 -38.79 0.80
C SER A 58 11.21 -37.55 0.20
N GLY A 59 12.15 -37.06 1.01
CA GLY A 59 13.52 -36.61 0.73
C GLY A 59 13.99 -36.19 -0.68
N ARG A 60 14.78 -35.10 -0.71
CA ARG A 60 16.20 -35.14 -1.16
C ARG A 60 16.91 -33.80 -0.99
N ASP A 61 17.95 -33.83 -0.16
CA ASP A 61 19.10 -32.94 -0.13
C ASP A 61 19.73 -32.70 -1.52
N LYS A 62 20.06 -31.43 -1.84
CA LYS A 62 21.23 -31.10 -2.66
C LYS A 62 21.90 -29.81 -2.18
N LYS A 63 22.86 -30.02 -1.28
CA LYS A 63 23.99 -29.15 -0.92
C LYS A 63 24.83 -28.87 -2.17
N ARG A 64 25.09 -27.60 -2.50
CA ARG A 64 26.23 -27.22 -3.35
C ARG A 64 27.07 -26.16 -2.62
N LYS A 65 28.33 -26.55 -2.40
CA LYS A 65 29.45 -25.82 -1.82
C LYS A 65 30.33 -25.27 -2.96
N ILE A 66 31.31 -24.42 -2.63
CA ILE A 66 32.47 -23.86 -3.36
C ILE A 66 32.39 -22.31 -3.30
N GLU A 67 32.93 -21.62 -2.27
CA GLU A 67 34.34 -21.32 -1.88
C GLU A 67 34.90 -20.01 -2.56
N PRO A 68 35.93 -19.33 -1.98
CA PRO A 68 36.02 -17.87 -1.87
C PRO A 68 37.25 -17.21 -2.54
N GLY A 69 37.35 -15.87 -2.46
CA GLY A 69 38.50 -15.03 -2.88
C GLY A 69 38.13 -14.11 -4.05
N THR A 70 38.50 -12.84 -4.16
CA THR A 70 39.67 -12.09 -3.68
C THR A 70 39.40 -10.58 -3.72
N SER A 71 40.08 -9.84 -2.85
CA SER A 71 40.18 -8.38 -2.77
C SER A 71 40.92 -7.73 -3.94
N SER A 72 40.52 -6.52 -4.36
CA SER A 72 41.43 -5.35 -4.51
C SER A 72 40.73 -4.13 -5.15
N ALA A 73 40.58 -3.06 -4.35
CA ALA A 73 40.98 -1.67 -4.64
C ALA A 73 40.37 -0.87 -5.84
N PRO A 74 40.48 0.47 -5.82
CA PRO A 74 39.42 1.40 -6.23
C PRO A 74 39.68 2.08 -7.57
N HIS A 75 38.62 2.31 -8.36
CA HIS A 75 38.68 3.10 -9.59
C HIS A 75 37.37 3.89 -9.84
N PRO A 76 37.43 4.96 -10.66
CA PRO A 76 36.87 6.27 -10.37
C PRO A 76 35.41 6.44 -10.80
N HIS A 77 34.75 7.41 -10.18
CA HIS A 77 33.40 7.86 -10.52
C HIS A 77 33.30 8.31 -12.00
N PRO A 78 32.38 7.73 -12.80
CA PRO A 78 31.91 8.35 -14.03
C PRO A 78 30.58 9.07 -13.77
N THR A 79 30.65 10.39 -13.89
CA THR A 79 29.66 11.33 -14.44
C THR A 79 28.22 10.86 -14.67
N THR A 80 27.30 11.58 -14.01
CA THR A 80 25.93 11.96 -14.44
C THR A 80 25.31 11.15 -15.57
N LYS A 81 24.51 10.12 -15.22
CA LYS A 81 23.56 9.49 -16.14
C LYS A 81 22.20 10.20 -16.04
N THR A 82 22.04 11.28 -16.80
CA THR A 82 20.73 11.78 -17.19
C THR A 82 20.12 10.78 -18.17
N SER A 83 19.35 9.81 -17.67
CA SER A 83 18.62 8.88 -18.53
C SER A 83 17.39 9.59 -19.07
N ILE A 84 17.58 10.42 -20.10
CA ILE A 84 16.50 10.93 -20.93
C ILE A 84 16.12 9.79 -21.88
N ASN A 85 15.23 8.89 -21.44
CA ASN A 85 14.62 7.94 -22.39
C ASN A 85 13.61 8.72 -23.25
N LYS A 86 14.10 9.21 -24.38
CA LYS A 86 13.31 9.87 -25.43
C LYS A 86 12.74 8.81 -26.37
N LEU A 87 11.43 8.62 -26.26
CA LEU A 87 10.44 8.14 -27.24
C LEU A 87 10.78 6.91 -28.12
N SER A 88 10.01 5.84 -27.92
CA SER A 88 9.20 5.30 -29.02
C SER A 88 7.75 5.21 -28.57
N ASN A 89 6.94 6.03 -29.23
CA ASN A 89 5.50 6.13 -29.12
C ASN A 89 4.91 4.91 -29.84
N ASN A 90 4.53 3.87 -29.10
CA ASN A 90 3.55 2.90 -29.57
C ASN A 90 2.29 3.11 -28.75
N GLN A 91 1.40 3.90 -29.34
CA GLN A 91 0.00 4.05 -28.96
C GLN A 91 -0.67 2.67 -28.97
N SER A 92 -0.66 2.00 -27.83
CA SER A 92 -1.78 1.14 -27.46
C SER A 92 -2.60 1.94 -26.46
N LYS A 93 -3.59 2.66 -27.00
CA LYS A 93 -4.72 3.19 -26.25
C LYS A 93 -5.35 2.04 -25.45
N ASN A 94 -4.95 1.91 -24.19
CA ASN A 94 -5.90 1.55 -23.14
C ASN A 94 -6.26 2.87 -22.46
N GLU A 95 -7.10 3.64 -23.16
CA GLU A 95 -7.64 4.94 -22.74
C GLU A 95 -8.74 4.80 -21.67
N LEU A 96 -8.93 3.61 -21.10
CA LEU A 96 -10.10 3.27 -20.26
C LEU A 96 -9.81 3.17 -18.74
N ASP A 97 -8.59 3.50 -18.30
CA ASP A 97 -8.19 3.34 -16.89
C ASP A 97 -7.81 4.66 -16.17
N ASP A 98 -7.86 5.80 -16.85
CA ASP A 98 -7.46 7.12 -16.32
C ASP A 98 -8.65 8.08 -16.14
N ASP A 99 -9.88 7.57 -16.17
CA ASP A 99 -11.06 8.37 -15.78
C ASP A 99 -10.98 8.72 -14.29
N GLU A 100 -11.37 9.95 -13.94
CA GLU A 100 -11.35 10.45 -12.56
C GLU A 100 -12.17 9.57 -11.59
N GLU A 101 -13.23 8.93 -12.10
CA GLU A 101 -14.06 7.97 -11.33
C GLU A 101 -13.29 6.72 -10.89
N SER A 102 -12.18 6.41 -11.57
CA SER A 102 -11.34 5.27 -11.24
C SER A 102 -10.40 5.58 -10.08
N LEU A 103 -10.22 6.83 -9.67
CA LEU A 103 -9.34 7.20 -8.57
C LEU A 103 -9.78 6.60 -7.23
N GLU A 104 -8.82 6.40 -6.34
CA GLU A 104 -9.10 6.11 -4.94
C GLU A 104 -9.24 7.40 -4.12
N ASP A 105 -9.94 7.33 -2.99
CA ASP A 105 -10.24 8.50 -2.12
C ASP A 105 -9.00 9.36 -1.79
N PHE A 106 -7.84 8.72 -1.59
CA PHE A 106 -6.60 9.41 -1.25
C PHE A 106 -5.94 10.13 -2.44
N GLU A 107 -6.40 9.90 -3.68
CA GLU A 107 -5.80 10.46 -4.89
C GLU A 107 -6.46 11.76 -5.36
N HIS A 108 -7.75 11.99 -5.07
CA HIS A 108 -8.53 13.10 -5.65
C HIS A 108 -7.94 14.50 -5.38
N ASN A 109 -7.32 14.71 -4.22
CA ASN A 109 -6.74 16.02 -3.85
C ASN A 109 -5.21 15.99 -3.73
N ALA A 110 -4.58 15.00 -4.33
CA ALA A 110 -3.18 14.74 -4.08
C ALA A 110 -2.32 15.20 -5.28
N THR A 111 -1.06 15.55 -5.02
CA THR A 111 -0.15 16.15 -6.02
C THR A 111 0.11 15.27 -7.23
N GLU A 112 0.34 15.86 -8.41
CA GLU A 112 0.63 15.11 -9.65
C GLU A 112 1.85 14.17 -9.52
N TYR A 113 2.85 14.58 -8.75
CA TYR A 113 4.09 13.84 -8.55
C TYR A 113 4.18 13.25 -7.14
N ILE A 114 4.82 12.09 -7.05
CA ILE A 114 5.04 11.37 -5.79
C ILE A 114 6.50 10.95 -5.62
N THR A 115 6.91 10.79 -4.36
CA THR A 115 8.26 10.34 -4.04
C THR A 115 8.43 8.84 -4.27
N LYS A 116 9.69 8.40 -4.41
CA LYS A 116 10.07 6.97 -4.42
C LYS A 116 9.48 6.18 -3.25
N ALA A 117 9.42 6.77 -2.06
CA ALA A 117 8.94 6.11 -0.86
C ALA A 117 7.41 5.96 -0.88
N GLU A 118 6.71 7.01 -1.32
CA GLU A 118 5.27 6.99 -1.48
C GLU A 118 4.83 5.97 -2.53
N ALA A 119 5.50 5.90 -3.68
CA ALA A 119 5.21 4.93 -4.72
C ALA A 119 5.34 3.47 -4.23
N GLN A 120 6.35 3.17 -3.41
CA GLN A 120 6.51 1.84 -2.81
C GLN A 120 5.44 1.52 -1.76
N ARG A 121 5.09 2.51 -0.91
CA ARG A 121 4.21 2.31 0.24
C ARG A 121 2.74 2.26 -0.18
N VAL A 122 2.32 3.18 -1.04
CA VAL A 122 0.91 3.37 -1.42
C VAL A 122 0.55 2.51 -2.63
N TYR A 123 1.41 2.44 -3.64
CA TYR A 123 1.14 1.69 -4.87
C TYR A 123 1.81 0.32 -4.91
N CYS A 124 2.44 -0.10 -3.81
CA CYS A 124 3.09 -1.41 -3.65
C CYS A 124 4.16 -1.75 -4.71
N LEU A 125 4.65 -0.76 -5.47
CA LEU A 125 5.61 -0.97 -6.55
C LEU A 125 7.03 -1.21 -6.00
N PRO A 126 7.72 -2.29 -6.41
CA PRO A 126 9.11 -2.49 -6.02
C PRO A 126 10.06 -1.61 -6.83
N LEU A 127 11.30 -1.49 -6.33
CA LEU A 127 12.36 -0.69 -6.93
C LEU A 127 12.63 -1.01 -8.40
N GLY A 128 12.61 -2.29 -8.78
CA GLY A 128 12.83 -2.70 -10.16
C GLY A 128 11.77 -2.16 -11.13
N THR A 129 10.52 -2.06 -10.70
CA THR A 129 9.45 -1.45 -11.51
C THR A 129 9.58 0.07 -11.55
N LEU A 130 10.00 0.70 -10.46
CA LEU A 130 10.22 2.16 -10.44
C LEU A 130 11.42 2.60 -11.28
N ALA A 131 12.41 1.74 -11.48
CA ALA A 131 13.60 2.05 -12.28
C ALA A 131 13.28 2.36 -13.75
N VAL A 132 12.14 1.87 -14.28
CA VAL A 132 11.69 2.11 -15.66
C VAL A 132 10.58 3.18 -15.75
N CYS A 133 10.19 3.78 -14.63
CA CYS A 133 9.25 4.90 -14.62
C CYS A 133 9.98 6.21 -14.94
N SER A 134 9.25 7.14 -15.55
CA SER A 134 9.73 8.50 -15.76
C SER A 134 9.79 9.22 -14.42
N TYR A 135 10.85 10.01 -14.22
CA TYR A 135 11.00 10.81 -13.01
C TYR A 135 11.66 12.15 -13.30
N THR A 136 11.40 13.12 -12.42
CA THR A 136 12.14 14.37 -12.33
C THR A 136 12.97 14.36 -11.04
N GLU A 137 14.18 14.92 -11.10
CA GLU A 137 15.03 15.07 -9.91
C GLU A 137 14.86 16.46 -9.32
N ARG A 138 14.76 16.53 -7.99
CA ARG A 138 14.72 17.77 -7.23
C ARG A 138 15.73 17.71 -6.09
N GLU A 139 16.18 18.88 -5.62
CA GLU A 139 16.98 18.95 -4.41
C GLU A 139 16.20 18.34 -3.23
N ASN A 140 16.91 17.62 -2.36
CA ASN A 140 16.28 17.02 -1.20
C ASN A 140 15.81 18.14 -0.24
N PRO A 141 14.51 18.22 0.09
CA PRO A 141 13.98 19.32 0.90
C PRO A 141 14.48 19.31 2.34
N HIS A 142 15.02 18.18 2.82
CA HIS A 142 15.53 18.08 4.19
C HIS A 142 16.91 18.72 4.35
N LYS A 143 17.86 18.40 3.46
CA LYS A 143 19.21 18.97 3.49
C LYS A 143 19.77 19.12 2.08
N LYS A 144 20.33 20.30 1.82
CA LYS A 144 21.12 20.58 0.63
C LYS A 144 22.35 19.66 0.59
N GLY A 145 22.67 19.13 -0.59
CA GLY A 145 23.78 18.20 -0.79
C GLY A 145 23.48 16.73 -0.46
N TRP A 146 22.29 16.39 0.06
CA TRP A 146 21.83 15.00 0.06
C TRP A 146 21.49 14.52 -1.36
N SER A 147 21.43 13.20 -1.55
CA SER A 147 21.02 12.62 -2.83
C SER A 147 19.68 13.23 -3.29
N SER A 148 19.64 13.70 -4.54
CA SER A 148 18.46 14.29 -5.14
C SER A 148 17.23 13.41 -4.98
N MET A 149 16.10 14.03 -4.67
CA MET A 149 14.82 13.36 -4.56
C MET A 149 14.28 13.06 -5.96
N LYS A 150 13.87 11.81 -6.18
CA LYS A 150 13.18 11.39 -7.40
C LYS A 150 11.66 11.54 -7.22
N LEU A 151 11.05 12.30 -8.11
CA LEU A 151 9.61 12.53 -8.20
C LEU A 151 9.05 11.84 -9.46
N TYR A 152 8.16 10.88 -9.25
CA TYR A 152 7.53 10.07 -10.30
C TYR A 152 6.13 10.60 -10.58
N SER A 153 5.67 10.51 -11.84
CA SER A 153 4.29 10.82 -12.20
C SER A 153 3.33 9.83 -11.54
N ARG A 154 2.31 10.33 -10.83
CA ARG A 154 1.35 9.48 -10.12
C ARG A 154 0.50 8.64 -11.07
N SER A 155 0.05 9.19 -12.20
CA SER A 155 -0.74 8.43 -13.20
C SER A 155 0.06 7.26 -13.79
N GLU A 156 1.34 7.49 -14.10
CA GLU A 156 2.22 6.44 -14.59
C GLU A 156 2.45 5.33 -13.55
N VAL A 157 2.66 5.72 -12.29
CA VAL A 157 2.81 4.78 -11.17
C VAL A 157 1.52 3.98 -10.95
N ARG A 158 0.36 4.64 -10.91
CA ARG A 158 -0.96 4.03 -10.77
C ARG A 158 -1.20 2.99 -11.85
N ARG A 159 -1.00 3.36 -13.12
CA ARG A 159 -1.16 2.45 -14.26
C ARG A 159 -0.27 1.22 -14.14
N ARG A 160 1.00 1.39 -13.80
CA ARG A 160 1.92 0.23 -13.60
C ARG A 160 1.52 -0.64 -12.41
N ALA A 161 1.03 -0.04 -11.33
CA ALA A 161 0.58 -0.78 -10.17
C ALA A 161 -0.67 -1.61 -10.49
N ARG A 162 -1.69 -1.00 -11.10
CA ARG A 162 -2.90 -1.70 -11.56
C ARG A 162 -2.57 -2.82 -12.53
N LYS A 163 -1.72 -2.55 -13.54
CA LYS A 163 -1.28 -3.60 -14.47
C LYS A 163 -0.59 -4.77 -13.76
N ARG A 164 0.19 -4.50 -12.72
CA ARG A 164 0.92 -5.53 -11.97
C ARG A 164 -0.01 -6.39 -11.09
N PHE A 165 -1.01 -5.78 -10.48
CA PHE A 165 -1.86 -6.44 -9.48
C PHE A 165 -3.25 -6.83 -10.01
N GLY A 166 -3.50 -6.70 -11.31
CA GLY A 166 -4.79 -7.11 -11.90
C GLY A 166 -5.91 -6.09 -11.68
N GLY A 167 -5.59 -4.80 -11.78
CA GLY A 167 -6.54 -3.70 -11.67
C GLY A 167 -6.48 -2.95 -10.33
N LYS A 168 -7.50 -2.10 -10.10
CA LYS A 168 -7.67 -1.33 -8.87
C LYS A 168 -7.86 -2.27 -7.67
N ASP A 169 -8.78 -3.22 -7.78
CA ASP A 169 -9.14 -4.12 -6.68
C ASP A 169 -7.98 -4.99 -6.21
N GLY A 170 -7.20 -5.55 -7.15
CA GLY A 170 -6.04 -6.35 -6.78
C GLY A 170 -4.92 -5.53 -6.11
N LEU A 171 -4.77 -4.25 -6.47
CA LEU A 171 -3.85 -3.34 -5.76
C LEU A 171 -4.35 -3.01 -4.35
N VAL A 172 -5.65 -2.86 -4.14
CA VAL A 172 -6.27 -2.70 -2.82
C VAL A 172 -6.01 -3.95 -1.97
N GLN A 173 -6.29 -5.14 -2.51
CA GLN A 173 -6.05 -6.41 -1.82
C GLN A 173 -4.58 -6.58 -1.42
N GLU A 174 -3.62 -6.25 -2.28
CA GLU A 174 -2.19 -6.33 -1.93
C GLU A 174 -1.81 -5.37 -0.79
N ARG A 175 -2.40 -4.16 -0.75
CA ARG A 175 -2.19 -3.25 0.38
C ARG A 175 -2.72 -3.83 1.68
N GLU A 176 -3.93 -4.38 1.67
CA GLU A 176 -4.52 -5.01 2.85
C GLU A 176 -3.69 -6.20 3.32
N ARG A 177 -3.26 -7.08 2.40
CA ARG A 177 -2.35 -8.19 2.71
C ARG A 177 -1.05 -7.72 3.37
N ARG A 178 -0.46 -6.60 2.93
CA ARG A 178 0.74 -6.01 3.57
C ARG A 178 0.45 -5.36 4.92
N LYS A 179 -0.75 -4.82 5.13
CA LYS A 179 -1.17 -4.28 6.44
C LYS A 179 -1.37 -5.42 7.43
N GLU A 180 -2.10 -6.46 7.04
CA GLU A 180 -2.34 -7.65 7.85
C GLU A 180 -1.02 -8.32 8.25
N LYS A 181 -0.09 -8.53 7.31
CA LYS A 181 1.22 -9.11 7.64
C LYS A 181 2.05 -8.27 8.61
N ARG A 182 1.89 -6.94 8.59
CA ARG A 182 2.55 -6.06 9.58
C ARG A 182 1.87 -6.20 10.93
N LEU A 183 0.54 -6.18 10.97
CA LEU A 183 -0.23 -6.37 12.19
C LEU A 183 0.07 -7.71 12.85
N GLU A 184 0.14 -8.80 12.09
CA GLU A 184 0.47 -10.12 12.60
C GLU A 184 1.86 -10.15 13.25
N LYS A 185 2.86 -9.57 12.58
CA LYS A 185 4.21 -9.45 13.14
C LYS A 185 4.22 -8.60 14.42
N ASP A 186 3.53 -7.47 14.42
CA ASP A 186 3.45 -6.58 15.58
C ASP A 186 2.75 -7.30 16.76
N LEU A 187 1.74 -8.13 16.49
CA LEU A 187 1.07 -8.94 17.51
C LEU A 187 1.96 -10.06 18.05
N GLU A 188 2.76 -10.69 17.20
CA GLU A 188 3.73 -11.71 17.63
C GLU A 188 4.81 -11.09 18.53
N GLU A 189 5.34 -9.93 18.16
CA GLU A 189 6.31 -9.18 18.96
C GLU A 189 5.72 -8.74 20.31
N MET A 190 4.45 -8.31 20.34
CA MET A 190 3.78 -7.96 21.60
C MET A 190 3.57 -9.15 22.54
N LYS A 191 3.32 -10.35 22.00
CA LYS A 191 3.17 -11.56 22.84
C LYS A 191 4.46 -11.90 23.59
N ASP A 192 5.62 -11.69 22.96
CA ASP A 192 6.94 -11.95 23.56
C ASP A 192 7.30 -10.94 24.67
N VAL A 193 6.75 -9.73 24.61
CA VAL A 193 7.01 -8.68 25.62
C VAL A 193 6.17 -8.88 26.90
N PHE A 194 4.99 -9.49 26.79
CA PHE A 194 4.04 -9.62 27.91
C PHE A 194 3.78 -11.07 28.36
N GLY A 195 4.34 -12.07 27.68
CA GLY A 195 4.25 -13.49 28.04
C GLY A 195 5.41 -13.93 28.93
#